data_AF-A0A832QAF9-F1
#
_entry.id   AF-A0A832QAF9-F1
#
_cell.length_a   1.000
_cell.length_b   1.000
_cell.length_c   1.000
_cell.angle_alpha   90.00
_cell.angle_beta   90.00
_cell.angle_gamma   90.00
#
_symmetry.space_group_name_H-M   'P 1'
#
loop_
_entity.id
_entity.type
_entity.pdbx_description
1 polymer ?
#
loop_
_entity_poly.entity_id
_entity_poly.type
_entity_poly.pdbx_seq_one_letter_code
_entity_poly.pdbx_strand_id
1 'polypeptide(L)'
;TEFKDFTGYKNRNGAVWGRGEMHLFTNLRVADNAIGFTHAAAAVGRAEYTSKVIDSLFVGESDNIGNPSTPEEIAYGRSLPSEYADFPIRGYEYYDMRHDVVDTSFVNFEPNTLRDAGALSYLMYTSFGMSTENAIEGAEFINSKRVSFPPVVRKWASDFGRGNAWRGAAIHDIDGSVGGIPGSYIVLDNGIASDEEACEIKPEWGAAICEGDFGHFGLGGSMGFGSGPIADPIMLSREGRRWEYTGQTTIRSGAEVRVETSRDTLSLSLAEMEEGSWVIFELPGFSNIAAGAEQSNLDALREANGTAYYQNRETGTLWVKLAATANSGGGRGPGNSINVSR
;
A
#
# COMPACT_ATOMS: atom_id res chain seq x y z
N THR A 1 -1.44 -19.89 15.06
CA THR A 1 -1.72 -19.67 16.50
C THR A 1 -2.98 -18.85 16.63
N GLU A 2 -3.85 -19.13 17.59
CA GLU A 2 -5.07 -18.35 17.81
C GLU A 2 -5.01 -17.57 19.14
N PHE A 3 -5.41 -16.30 19.10
CA PHE A 3 -5.55 -15.41 20.25
C PHE A 3 -7.02 -15.01 20.38
N LYS A 4 -7.66 -15.36 21.50
CA LYS A 4 -9.09 -15.12 21.75
C LYS A 4 -9.28 -14.07 22.82
N ASP A 5 -10.30 -13.23 22.63
CA ASP A 5 -10.85 -12.34 23.67
C ASP A 5 -9.81 -11.36 24.27
N PHE A 6 -8.72 -11.09 23.55
CA PHE A 6 -7.71 -10.15 24.03
C PHE A 6 -8.32 -8.75 24.10
N THR A 7 -8.10 -8.08 25.24
CA THR A 7 -8.52 -6.71 25.45
C THR A 7 -7.31 -5.85 25.82
N GLY A 8 -7.07 -4.78 25.06
CA GLY A 8 -5.94 -3.87 25.25
C GLY A 8 -6.38 -2.41 25.12
N TYR A 9 -6.24 -1.62 26.18
CA TYR A 9 -6.68 -0.23 26.16
C TYR A 9 -5.68 0.73 26.82
N LYS A 10 -5.66 1.98 26.35
CA LYS A 10 -4.80 3.07 26.87
C LYS A 10 -3.29 2.78 26.78
N ASN A 11 -2.84 2.16 25.70
CA ASN A 11 -1.41 1.97 25.44
C ASN A 11 -0.84 3.18 24.69
N ARG A 12 0.28 3.74 25.19
CA ARG A 12 0.95 4.92 24.63
C ARG A 12 1.62 4.68 23.25
N ASN A 13 1.45 3.49 22.68
CA ASN A 13 1.90 3.12 21.34
C ASN A 13 0.89 2.13 20.73
N GLY A 14 1.20 0.83 20.72
CA GLY A 14 0.33 -0.22 20.21
C GLY A 14 -0.37 -1.02 21.30
N ALA A 15 -1.63 -1.45 21.08
CA ALA A 15 -2.22 -2.51 21.91
C ALA A 15 -1.71 -3.91 21.52
N VAL A 16 -1.55 -4.16 20.21
CA VAL A 16 -0.96 -5.39 19.69
C VAL A 16 0.23 -5.04 18.81
N TRP A 17 1.39 -5.60 19.14
CA TRP A 17 2.52 -5.73 18.21
C TRP A 17 2.93 -7.20 18.17
N GLY A 18 2.77 -7.83 17.00
CA GLY A 18 3.07 -9.24 16.80
C GLY A 18 4.12 -9.47 15.72
N ARG A 19 4.76 -10.64 15.76
CA ARG A 19 5.52 -11.18 14.64
C ARG A 19 5.32 -12.68 14.54
N GLY A 20 5.04 -13.19 13.35
CA GLY A 20 4.73 -14.60 13.13
C GLY A 20 3.99 -14.84 11.82
N GLU A 21 3.41 -16.02 11.68
CA GLU A 21 2.58 -16.39 10.51
C GLU A 21 1.32 -17.10 10.98
N MET A 22 0.25 -17.00 10.19
CA MET A 22 -1.03 -17.66 10.49
C MET A 22 -1.51 -17.37 11.93
N HIS A 23 -1.33 -16.13 12.37
CA HIS A 23 -1.83 -15.66 13.66
C HIS A 23 -3.27 -15.18 13.48
N LEU A 24 -4.20 -15.91 14.06
CA LEU A 24 -5.61 -15.58 14.07
C LEU A 24 -5.95 -14.88 15.39
N PHE A 25 -6.60 -13.72 15.30
CA PHE A 25 -7.16 -12.99 16.43
C PHE A 25 -8.68 -12.98 16.28
N THR A 26 -9.38 -13.54 17.27
CA THR A 26 -10.83 -13.56 17.30
C THR A 26 -11.32 -12.78 18.51
N ASN A 27 -12.34 -11.94 18.30
CA ASN A 27 -12.94 -11.15 19.37
C ASN A 27 -11.95 -10.19 20.06
N LEU A 28 -11.04 -9.61 19.28
CA LEU A 28 -10.08 -8.62 19.75
C LEU A 28 -10.81 -7.33 20.10
N ARG A 29 -10.50 -6.73 21.26
CA ARG A 29 -11.10 -5.47 21.71
C ARG A 29 -10.02 -4.48 22.11
N VAL A 30 -9.81 -3.43 21.33
CA VAL A 30 -8.76 -2.45 21.61
C VAL A 30 -9.32 -1.03 21.60
N ALA A 31 -8.91 -0.21 22.57
CA ALA A 31 -9.43 1.14 22.74
C ALA A 31 -8.38 2.16 23.22
N ASP A 32 -8.49 3.43 22.81
CA ASP A 32 -7.62 4.52 23.30
C ASP A 32 -6.12 4.26 23.10
N ASN A 33 -5.72 3.60 22.01
CA ASN A 33 -4.32 3.33 21.69
C ASN A 33 -3.86 4.24 20.53
N ALA A 34 -2.56 4.53 20.41
CA ALA A 34 -2.08 5.24 19.23
C ALA A 34 -2.19 4.36 17.98
N ILE A 35 -1.98 3.06 18.17
CA ILE A 35 -2.12 2.02 17.16
C ILE A 35 -2.90 0.86 17.81
N GLY A 36 -4.02 0.45 17.24
CA GLY A 36 -4.78 -0.69 17.77
C GLY A 36 -4.07 -2.02 17.50
N PHE A 37 -3.62 -2.23 16.27
CA PHE A 37 -3.00 -3.49 15.85
C PHE A 37 -1.89 -3.30 14.82
N THR A 38 -0.75 -3.91 15.11
CA THR A 38 0.41 -4.08 14.22
C THR A 38 0.85 -5.54 14.25
N HIS A 39 1.17 -6.12 13.10
CA HIS A 39 1.77 -7.44 13.04
C HIS A 39 2.80 -7.50 11.92
N ALA A 40 3.74 -8.43 11.99
CA ALA A 40 4.79 -8.59 11.01
C ALA A 40 5.05 -10.04 10.64
N ALA A 41 5.40 -10.30 9.38
CA ALA A 41 5.85 -11.60 8.94
C ALA A 41 7.15 -12.06 9.65
N ALA A 42 7.24 -13.36 9.93
CA ALA A 42 8.46 -14.03 10.38
C ALA A 42 9.08 -14.92 9.30
N ALA A 43 8.27 -15.35 8.34
CA ALA A 43 8.60 -16.22 7.23
C ALA A 43 8.00 -15.67 5.93
N VAL A 44 8.49 -14.49 5.55
CA VAL A 44 8.12 -13.74 4.34
C VAL A 44 7.88 -14.65 3.13
N GLY A 45 6.67 -14.56 2.56
CA GLY A 45 6.26 -15.28 1.34
C GLY A 45 6.09 -16.79 1.49
N ARG A 46 6.10 -17.34 2.72
CA ARG A 46 5.96 -18.79 2.95
C ARG A 46 4.59 -19.21 3.44
N ALA A 47 3.88 -18.34 4.16
CA ALA A 47 2.55 -18.62 4.69
C ALA A 47 1.44 -18.08 3.78
N GLU A 48 0.22 -18.56 4.00
CA GLU A 48 -1.00 -18.08 3.32
C GLU A 48 -1.32 -16.62 3.71
N TYR A 49 -1.19 -16.32 5.00
CA TYR A 49 -1.30 -14.98 5.56
C TYR A 49 -0.40 -14.84 6.80
N THR A 50 0.02 -13.60 7.07
CA THR A 50 0.76 -13.18 8.27
C THR A 50 -0.16 -13.16 9.49
N SER A 51 -1.25 -12.39 9.39
CA SER A 51 -2.24 -12.23 10.45
C SER A 51 -3.65 -12.09 9.92
N LYS A 52 -4.63 -12.60 10.70
CA LYS A 52 -6.06 -12.46 10.42
C LYS A 52 -6.79 -11.99 11.67
N VAL A 53 -7.62 -10.97 11.56
CA VAL A 53 -8.45 -10.43 12.64
C VAL A 53 -9.91 -10.60 12.27
N ILE A 54 -10.71 -11.20 13.14
CA ILE A 54 -12.12 -11.54 12.89
C ILE A 54 -12.99 -11.14 14.10
N ASP A 55 -14.22 -10.71 13.86
CA ASP A 55 -15.25 -10.45 14.88
C ASP A 55 -14.77 -9.47 15.97
N SER A 56 -14.11 -8.39 15.57
CA SER A 56 -13.31 -7.57 16.49
C SER A 56 -13.80 -6.12 16.59
N LEU A 57 -13.38 -5.43 17.66
CA LEU A 57 -13.77 -4.05 17.96
C LEU A 57 -12.53 -3.18 18.19
N PHE A 58 -12.43 -2.11 17.41
CA PHE A 58 -11.42 -1.07 17.54
C PHE A 58 -12.08 0.26 17.89
N VAL A 59 -11.63 0.89 18.96
CA VAL A 59 -12.13 2.19 19.40
C VAL A 59 -10.99 3.19 19.41
N GLY A 60 -11.09 4.26 18.62
CA GLY A 60 -10.10 5.34 18.60
C GLY A 60 -10.10 6.07 19.93
N GLU A 61 -11.20 6.79 20.18
CA GLU A 61 -11.42 7.54 21.40
C GLU A 61 -12.71 7.11 22.12
N SER A 62 -12.56 6.46 23.26
CA SER A 62 -13.68 6.13 24.15
C SER A 62 -14.08 7.32 25.03
N ASP A 63 -15.24 7.24 25.69
CA ASP A 63 -15.68 8.22 26.71
C ASP A 63 -14.78 8.26 27.95
N ASN A 64 -13.93 7.25 28.14
CA ASN A 64 -12.99 7.21 29.25
C ASN A 64 -11.80 8.14 28.96
N ILE A 65 -11.86 9.38 29.48
CA ILE A 65 -10.80 10.38 29.31
C ILE A 65 -9.47 10.03 30.01
N GLY A 66 -9.43 9.02 30.88
CA GLY A 66 -8.23 8.67 31.65
C GLY A 66 -7.91 9.69 32.75
N ASN A 67 -6.62 9.80 33.10
CA ASN A 67 -6.12 10.69 34.14
C ASN A 67 -5.09 11.65 33.54
N PRO A 68 -5.51 12.71 32.84
CA PRO A 68 -4.59 13.66 32.22
C PRO A 68 -3.69 14.31 33.28
N SER A 69 -2.38 14.24 33.07
CA SER A 69 -1.37 14.67 34.05
C SER A 69 -0.28 15.57 33.45
N THR A 70 0.00 15.44 32.15
CA THR A 70 0.94 16.34 31.47
C THR A 70 0.22 17.61 30.99
N PRO A 71 0.93 18.73 30.76
CA PRO A 71 0.33 19.94 30.20
C PRO A 71 -0.42 19.70 28.89
N GLU A 72 0.09 18.80 28.04
CA GLU A 72 -0.51 18.44 26.76
C GLU A 72 -1.82 17.65 26.95
N GLU A 73 -1.84 16.69 27.88
CA GLU A 73 -3.04 15.93 28.23
C GLU A 73 -4.12 16.82 28.86
N ILE A 74 -3.71 17.75 29.73
CA ILE A 74 -4.62 18.73 30.35
C ILE A 74 -5.18 19.69 29.29
N ALA A 75 -4.35 20.16 28.36
CA ALA A 75 -4.78 21.03 27.27
C ALA A 75 -5.71 20.31 26.29
N TYR A 76 -5.47 19.02 26.02
CA TYR A 76 -6.33 18.20 25.18
C TYR A 76 -7.62 17.76 25.88
N GLY A 77 -7.60 17.67 27.21
CA GLY A 77 -8.75 17.28 28.04
C GLY A 77 -8.83 15.77 28.33
N ARG A 78 -7.84 14.98 27.91
CA ARG A 78 -7.75 13.53 28.18
C ARG A 78 -6.32 13.01 28.09
N SER A 79 -6.08 11.82 28.63
CA SER A 79 -4.81 11.10 28.44
C SER A 79 -4.52 10.90 26.95
N LEU A 80 -3.25 11.07 26.56
CA LEU A 80 -2.84 10.98 25.18
C LEU A 80 -2.36 9.56 24.83
N PRO A 81 -2.76 9.00 23.68
CA PRO A 81 -2.39 7.66 23.25
C PRO A 81 -0.96 7.58 22.69
N SER A 82 -0.25 8.70 22.58
CA SER A 82 1.15 8.80 22.14
C SER A 82 1.88 9.85 22.98
N GLU A 83 3.22 9.81 22.97
CA GLU A 83 4.02 10.91 23.50
C GLU A 83 3.90 12.18 22.66
N TYR A 84 3.53 12.06 21.38
CA TYR A 84 3.23 13.20 20.52
C TYR A 84 1.72 13.43 20.48
N ALA A 85 1.28 14.58 20.98
CA ALA A 85 -0.13 14.94 21.02
C ALA A 85 -0.79 14.94 19.63
N ASP A 86 0.00 15.28 18.60
CA ASP A 86 -0.40 15.34 17.19
C ASP A 86 -0.17 14.04 16.40
N PHE A 87 0.15 12.92 17.07
CA PHE A 87 0.32 11.63 16.41
C PHE A 87 -1.00 11.14 15.78
N PRO A 88 -1.03 10.80 14.47
CA PRO A 88 -2.21 10.24 13.83
C PRO A 88 -2.57 8.87 14.40
N ILE A 89 -3.68 8.80 15.14
CA ILE A 89 -4.11 7.53 15.72
C ILE A 89 -4.74 6.63 14.67
N ARG A 90 -4.57 5.32 14.82
CA ARG A 90 -5.18 4.35 13.91
C ARG A 90 -5.59 3.05 14.55
N GLY A 91 -6.67 2.47 14.02
CA GLY A 91 -7.22 1.20 14.52
C GLY A 91 -6.36 0.03 14.09
N TYR A 92 -6.40 -0.28 12.81
CA TYR A 92 -5.62 -1.34 12.19
C TYR A 92 -4.55 -0.74 11.29
N GLU A 93 -3.30 -1.17 11.46
CA GLU A 93 -2.25 -0.86 10.50
C GLU A 93 -1.74 -2.11 9.80
N TYR A 94 -1.75 -2.08 8.47
CA TYR A 94 -1.11 -3.10 7.65
C TYR A 94 0.41 -2.97 7.70
N TYR A 95 1.12 -4.08 7.90
CA TYR A 95 2.58 -4.10 8.00
C TYR A 95 3.17 -5.48 7.72
N ASP A 96 4.19 -5.55 6.86
CA ASP A 96 4.99 -6.76 6.57
C ASP A 96 4.19 -8.02 6.11
N MET A 97 3.92 -8.10 4.80
CA MET A 97 3.18 -9.13 4.04
C MET A 97 1.63 -9.15 4.24
N ARG A 98 0.98 -10.31 4.01
CA ARG A 98 -0.47 -10.46 3.78
C ARG A 98 -1.28 -10.50 5.07
N HIS A 99 -2.24 -9.59 5.21
CA HIS A 99 -3.15 -9.49 6.35
C HIS A 99 -4.61 -9.56 5.88
N ASP A 100 -5.49 -10.09 6.73
CA ASP A 100 -6.94 -10.09 6.51
C ASP A 100 -7.70 -9.52 7.72
N VAL A 101 -8.64 -8.62 7.47
CA VAL A 101 -9.55 -8.07 8.49
C VAL A 101 -10.99 -8.42 8.10
N VAL A 102 -11.72 -9.07 9.00
CA VAL A 102 -13.05 -9.62 8.73
C VAL A 102 -14.02 -9.24 9.84
N ASP A 103 -15.25 -8.85 9.50
CA ASP A 103 -16.35 -8.63 10.45
C ASP A 103 -15.94 -7.77 11.66
N THR A 104 -15.33 -6.61 11.39
CA THR A 104 -14.68 -5.77 12.41
C THR A 104 -15.28 -4.38 12.45
N SER A 105 -15.66 -3.93 13.66
CA SER A 105 -16.21 -2.58 13.87
C SER A 105 -15.11 -1.61 14.32
N PHE A 106 -15.09 -0.43 13.70
CA PHE A 106 -14.22 0.70 14.03
C PHE A 106 -15.06 1.88 14.52
N VAL A 107 -14.76 2.35 15.73
CA VAL A 107 -15.58 3.33 16.44
C VAL A 107 -14.73 4.53 16.87
N ASN A 108 -15.23 5.75 16.64
CA ASN A 108 -14.64 7.00 17.13
C ASN A 108 -13.18 7.24 16.68
N PHE A 109 -12.85 6.99 15.41
CA PHE A 109 -11.62 7.49 14.79
C PHE A 109 -11.93 8.80 14.05
N GLU A 110 -12.12 9.88 14.81
CA GLU A 110 -12.47 11.19 14.27
C GLU A 110 -11.25 12.12 14.30
N PRO A 111 -10.79 12.63 13.14
CA PRO A 111 -9.74 13.63 13.12
C PRO A 111 -10.23 14.93 13.76
N ASN A 112 -9.31 15.68 14.36
CA ASN A 112 -9.60 16.98 14.96
C ASN A 112 -8.48 17.98 14.65
N THR A 113 -8.53 19.16 15.27
CA THR A 113 -7.55 20.23 15.02
C THR A 113 -6.15 19.91 15.53
N LEU A 114 -5.99 18.94 16.45
CA LEU A 114 -4.72 18.54 17.02
C LEU A 114 -4.07 17.38 16.25
N ARG A 115 -4.86 16.38 15.84
CA ARG A 115 -4.35 15.18 15.14
C ARG A 115 -5.36 14.62 14.14
N ASP A 116 -4.82 13.91 13.17
CA ASP A 116 -5.59 13.03 12.31
C ASP A 116 -5.95 11.71 13.03
N ALA A 117 -6.96 11.01 12.52
CA ALA A 117 -7.39 9.70 13.02
C ALA A 117 -7.98 8.89 11.87
N GLY A 118 -7.71 7.59 11.81
CA GLY A 118 -8.30 6.71 10.81
C GLY A 118 -8.43 5.27 11.29
N ALA A 119 -9.52 4.60 10.94
CA ALA A 119 -9.72 3.20 11.30
C ALA A 119 -8.63 2.30 10.69
N LEU A 120 -8.30 2.51 9.42
CA LEU A 120 -7.33 1.73 8.66
C LEU A 120 -6.17 2.61 8.17
N SER A 121 -4.96 2.07 8.21
CA SER A 121 -3.78 2.67 7.59
C SER A 121 -2.69 1.63 7.40
N TYR A 122 -1.47 2.08 7.11
CA TYR A 122 -0.26 1.28 7.06
C TYR A 122 0.67 1.69 8.21
N LEU A 123 1.63 0.83 8.57
CA LEU A 123 2.75 1.28 9.39
C LEU A 123 3.44 2.46 8.68
N MET A 124 3.38 3.63 9.30
CA MET A 124 3.79 4.87 8.66
C MET A 124 5.25 4.79 8.21
N TYR A 125 5.43 5.02 6.90
CA TYR A 125 6.72 5.12 6.20
C TYR A 125 7.57 3.83 6.21
N THR A 126 6.95 2.69 6.46
CA THR A 126 7.62 1.39 6.43
C THR A 126 8.24 1.06 5.07
N SER A 127 9.47 0.54 5.11
CA SER A 127 10.17 0.03 3.92
C SER A 127 9.94 -1.47 3.66
N PHE A 128 9.34 -2.19 4.62
CA PHE A 128 9.19 -3.65 4.59
C PHE A 128 8.06 -4.08 3.66
N GLY A 129 8.28 -5.13 2.87
CA GLY A 129 7.37 -5.52 1.79
C GLY A 129 5.92 -5.72 2.24
N MET A 130 4.99 -5.41 1.33
CA MET A 130 3.57 -5.60 1.55
C MET A 130 3.00 -6.45 0.44
N SER A 131 1.86 -7.07 0.70
CA SER A 131 1.04 -7.64 -0.37
C SER A 131 0.01 -6.59 -0.79
N THR A 132 -0.23 -6.49 -2.09
CA THR A 132 -1.40 -5.81 -2.65
C THR A 132 -2.71 -6.44 -2.21
N GLU A 133 -2.67 -7.72 -1.84
CA GLU A 133 -3.84 -8.46 -1.38
C GLU A 133 -4.12 -8.32 0.12
N ASN A 134 -3.58 -7.30 0.78
CA ASN A 134 -4.02 -6.95 2.14
C ASN A 134 -5.52 -6.65 2.13
N ALA A 135 -6.32 -7.51 2.73
CA ALA A 135 -7.74 -7.58 2.45
C ALA A 135 -8.61 -7.21 3.65
N ILE A 136 -9.78 -6.68 3.35
CA ILE A 136 -10.82 -6.37 4.33
C ILE A 136 -12.21 -6.71 3.79
N GLU A 137 -13.05 -7.24 4.68
CA GLU A 137 -14.48 -7.50 4.43
C GLU A 137 -15.29 -7.34 5.73
N GLY A 138 -16.59 -7.04 5.62
CA GLY A 138 -17.49 -6.94 6.77
C GLY A 138 -17.16 -5.79 7.72
N ALA A 139 -16.49 -4.74 7.27
CA ALA A 139 -16.10 -3.63 8.13
C ALA A 139 -17.29 -2.71 8.47
N GLU A 140 -17.44 -2.34 9.74
CA GLU A 140 -18.41 -1.34 10.20
C GLU A 140 -17.70 -0.10 10.73
N PHE A 141 -18.23 1.08 10.41
CA PHE A 141 -17.64 2.36 10.84
C PHE A 141 -18.68 3.22 11.56
N ILE A 142 -18.44 3.53 12.84
CA ILE A 142 -19.30 4.35 13.68
C ILE A 142 -18.51 5.58 14.12
N ASN A 143 -18.89 6.77 13.64
CA ASN A 143 -18.14 8.02 13.87
C ASN A 143 -16.64 7.85 13.58
N SER A 144 -16.32 7.31 12.40
CA SER A 144 -14.96 6.88 12.11
C SER A 144 -14.59 7.23 10.68
N LYS A 145 -13.49 7.96 10.53
CA LYS A 145 -12.80 8.08 9.24
C LYS A 145 -12.24 6.71 8.88
N ARG A 146 -12.60 6.20 7.70
CA ARG A 146 -12.37 4.79 7.32
C ARG A 146 -10.90 4.49 7.07
N VAL A 147 -10.26 5.32 6.26
CA VAL A 147 -8.86 5.18 5.89
C VAL A 147 -8.15 6.50 6.13
N SER A 148 -6.88 6.44 6.56
CA SER A 148 -6.04 7.62 6.54
C SER A 148 -4.60 7.32 6.15
N PHE A 149 -4.11 8.00 5.12
CA PHE A 149 -2.70 8.13 4.77
C PHE A 149 -2.25 9.58 5.01
N PRO A 150 -1.91 9.95 6.25
CA PRO A 150 -1.50 11.31 6.59
C PRO A 150 -0.23 11.76 5.85
N PRO A 151 0.00 13.08 5.75
CA PRO A 151 1.25 13.64 5.24
C PRO A 151 2.48 13.08 5.97
N VAL A 152 3.61 13.03 5.25
CA VAL A 152 4.85 12.50 5.81
C VAL A 152 5.42 13.45 6.85
N VAL A 153 5.46 13.02 8.10
CA VAL A 153 6.06 13.75 9.21
C VAL A 153 7.00 12.81 9.96
N ARG A 154 8.30 13.08 9.85
CA ARG A 154 9.38 12.19 10.31
C ARG A 154 9.28 11.79 11.79
N LYS A 155 8.77 12.66 12.68
CA LYS A 155 8.64 12.33 14.11
C LYS A 155 7.61 11.24 14.41
N TRP A 156 6.69 10.95 13.49
CA TRP A 156 5.71 9.87 13.65
C TRP A 156 6.22 8.52 13.13
N ALA A 157 7.39 8.52 12.50
CA ALA A 157 7.97 7.35 11.86
C ALA A 157 8.41 6.29 12.87
N SER A 158 8.02 5.03 12.65
CA SER A 158 8.67 3.89 13.30
C SER A 158 9.96 3.50 12.57
N ASP A 159 9.92 3.53 11.24
CA ASP A 159 11.06 3.48 10.31
C ASP A 159 10.97 4.68 9.37
N PHE A 160 12.12 5.19 8.94
CA PHE A 160 12.20 6.30 7.98
C PHE A 160 13.26 6.03 6.91
N GLY A 161 13.21 4.81 6.34
CA GLY A 161 13.99 4.41 5.18
C GLY A 161 13.41 4.94 3.87
N ARG A 162 13.26 4.06 2.88
CA ARG A 162 12.70 4.43 1.56
C ARG A 162 11.18 4.46 1.54
N GLY A 163 10.54 3.80 2.50
CA GLY A 163 9.08 3.82 2.65
C GLY A 163 8.33 3.11 1.54
N ASN A 164 8.96 2.16 0.83
CA ASN A 164 8.40 1.54 -0.37
C ASN A 164 6.99 0.96 -0.15
N ALA A 165 6.78 0.29 0.98
CA ALA A 165 5.49 -0.30 1.31
C ALA A 165 4.43 0.74 1.68
N TRP A 166 4.80 1.80 2.38
CA TRP A 166 3.91 2.95 2.58
C TRP A 166 3.54 3.60 1.24
N ARG A 167 4.54 3.81 0.38
CA ARG A 167 4.41 4.49 -0.92
C ARG A 167 3.60 3.68 -1.94
N GLY A 168 3.54 2.37 -1.77
CA GLY A 168 2.71 1.44 -2.53
C GLY A 168 1.54 0.86 -1.72
N ALA A 169 1.07 1.55 -0.67
CA ALA A 169 -0.03 1.05 0.16
C ALA A 169 -1.29 0.81 -0.68
N ALA A 170 -1.91 -0.36 -0.47
CA ALA A 170 -3.10 -0.82 -1.17
C ALA A 170 -3.90 -1.75 -0.24
N ILE A 171 -5.21 -1.50 -0.12
CA ILE A 171 -6.12 -2.33 0.67
C ILE A 171 -7.18 -2.87 -0.27
N HIS A 172 -7.27 -4.19 -0.41
CA HIS A 172 -8.29 -4.86 -1.20
C HIS A 172 -9.60 -4.92 -0.38
N ASP A 173 -10.58 -4.10 -0.75
CA ASP A 173 -11.91 -4.07 -0.16
C ASP A 173 -12.81 -5.09 -0.87
N ILE A 174 -12.88 -6.30 -0.30
CA ILE A 174 -13.47 -7.47 -0.93
C ILE A 174 -14.97 -7.27 -1.19
N ASP A 175 -15.68 -6.73 -0.22
CA ASP A 175 -17.15 -6.62 -0.23
C ASP A 175 -17.66 -5.19 -0.38
N GLY A 176 -16.75 -4.21 -0.44
CA GLY A 176 -17.12 -2.79 -0.56
C GLY A 176 -17.45 -2.15 0.78
N SER A 177 -17.21 -2.82 1.91
CA SER A 177 -17.51 -2.29 3.24
C SER A 177 -16.72 -1.02 3.58
N VAL A 178 -15.59 -0.77 2.91
CA VAL A 178 -14.73 0.40 3.16
C VAL A 178 -14.90 1.50 2.11
N GLY A 179 -14.73 1.19 0.83
CA GLY A 179 -14.84 2.11 -0.29
C GLY A 179 -16.26 2.23 -0.88
N GLY A 180 -17.16 1.28 -0.60
CA GLY A 180 -18.51 1.24 -1.17
C GLY A 180 -18.60 0.51 -2.51
N ILE A 181 -17.48 -0.02 -3.02
CA ILE A 181 -17.40 -0.75 -4.29
C ILE A 181 -16.76 -2.13 -4.01
N PRO A 182 -17.50 -3.23 -4.18
CA PRO A 182 -16.96 -4.58 -3.99
C PRO A 182 -15.79 -4.89 -4.93
N GLY A 183 -14.74 -5.52 -4.40
CA GLY A 183 -13.52 -5.87 -5.15
C GLY A 183 -12.68 -4.66 -5.58
N SER A 184 -12.89 -3.49 -4.97
CA SER A 184 -12.07 -2.31 -5.24
C SER A 184 -10.81 -2.29 -4.37
N TYR A 185 -9.80 -1.53 -4.81
CA TYR A 185 -8.61 -1.27 -4.03
C TYR A 185 -8.63 0.16 -3.51
N ILE A 186 -8.28 0.34 -2.24
CA ILE A 186 -7.99 1.65 -1.66
C ILE A 186 -6.49 1.84 -1.64
N VAL A 187 -5.99 2.74 -2.47
CA VAL A 187 -4.55 2.97 -2.68
C VAL A 187 -4.13 4.35 -2.20
N LEU A 188 -2.85 4.51 -1.86
CA LEU A 188 -2.27 5.82 -1.61
C LEU A 188 -2.42 6.72 -2.86
N ASP A 189 -2.88 7.96 -2.69
CA ASP A 189 -3.00 8.90 -3.80
C ASP A 189 -1.61 9.47 -4.22
N ASN A 190 -0.86 8.68 -4.98
CA ASN A 190 0.49 9.01 -5.44
C ASN A 190 0.56 9.34 -6.95
N GLY A 191 -0.54 9.20 -7.69
CA GLY A 191 -0.62 9.41 -9.14
C GLY A 191 0.00 8.31 -10.00
N ILE A 192 0.48 7.23 -9.38
CA ILE A 192 0.98 6.03 -10.07
C ILE A 192 0.00 4.88 -9.85
N ALA A 193 -0.35 4.59 -8.60
CA ALA A 193 -1.40 3.64 -8.24
C ALA A 193 -2.79 4.25 -8.48
N SER A 194 -2.98 5.50 -8.06
CA SER A 194 -4.21 6.26 -8.30
C SER A 194 -4.24 6.89 -9.69
N ASP A 195 -5.45 7.07 -10.19
CA ASP A 195 -5.79 7.58 -11.53
C ASP A 195 -7.08 8.41 -11.43
N GLU A 196 -7.15 9.59 -12.03
CA GLU A 196 -8.37 10.41 -11.93
C GLU A 196 -9.51 9.90 -12.82
N GLU A 197 -9.19 9.13 -13.88
CA GLU A 197 -10.21 8.57 -14.79
C GLU A 197 -10.80 7.26 -14.26
N ALA A 198 -10.00 6.45 -13.57
CA ALA A 198 -10.34 5.10 -13.13
C ALA A 198 -10.55 4.97 -11.60
N CYS A 199 -10.32 6.02 -10.82
CA CYS A 199 -10.49 5.99 -9.37
C CYS A 199 -11.33 7.16 -8.84
N GLU A 200 -12.07 6.91 -7.76
CA GLU A 200 -12.63 7.95 -6.93
C GLU A 200 -11.56 8.48 -5.96
N ILE A 201 -11.04 9.68 -6.21
CA ILE A 201 -10.07 10.33 -5.33
C ILE A 201 -10.76 10.73 -4.00
N LYS A 202 -10.13 10.38 -2.88
CA LYS A 202 -10.55 10.71 -1.51
C LYS A 202 -9.48 11.57 -0.83
N PRO A 203 -9.40 12.89 -1.11
CA PRO A 203 -8.36 13.76 -0.55
C PRO A 203 -8.33 13.74 0.97
N GLU A 204 -9.48 13.63 1.62
CA GLU A 204 -9.60 13.55 3.07
C GLU A 204 -8.97 12.28 3.66
N TRP A 205 -8.81 11.22 2.88
CA TRP A 205 -8.11 9.98 3.26
C TRP A 205 -6.64 9.98 2.82
N GLY A 206 -6.23 10.89 1.93
CA GLY A 206 -4.95 10.78 1.22
C GLY A 206 -4.89 9.55 0.30
N ALA A 207 -6.06 9.10 -0.19
CA ALA A 207 -6.24 7.83 -0.88
C ALA A 207 -7.11 7.98 -2.14
N ALA A 208 -7.23 6.91 -2.89
CA ALA A 208 -8.20 6.75 -3.97
C ALA A 208 -8.84 5.36 -3.91
N ILE A 209 -10.10 5.25 -4.29
CA ILE A 209 -10.82 3.98 -4.45
C ILE A 209 -10.82 3.64 -5.93
N CYS A 210 -10.23 2.51 -6.29
CA CYS A 210 -9.98 2.15 -7.69
C CYS A 210 -10.56 0.76 -7.98
N GLU A 211 -11.28 0.63 -9.09
CA GLU A 211 -11.74 -0.66 -9.60
C GLU A 211 -10.69 -1.33 -10.48
N GLY A 212 -10.71 -2.66 -10.54
CA GLY A 212 -9.84 -3.47 -11.39
C GLY A 212 -8.69 -4.12 -10.62
N ASP A 213 -7.90 -4.90 -11.33
CA ASP A 213 -6.79 -5.66 -10.74
C ASP A 213 -5.61 -4.75 -10.41
N PHE A 214 -5.02 -4.95 -9.24
CA PHE A 214 -3.86 -4.22 -8.75
C PHE A 214 -2.78 -5.19 -8.35
N GLY A 215 -1.54 -4.83 -8.68
CA GLY A 215 -0.40 -5.60 -8.24
C GLY A 215 0.86 -4.78 -8.13
N HIS A 216 1.95 -5.48 -7.89
CA HIS A 216 3.27 -4.90 -7.74
C HIS A 216 4.01 -4.82 -9.05
N PHE A 217 4.64 -3.66 -9.28
CA PHE A 217 5.68 -3.56 -10.30
C PHE A 217 7.04 -3.17 -9.71
N GLY A 218 8.07 -3.73 -10.33
CA GLY A 218 9.47 -3.52 -9.98
C GLY A 218 10.27 -2.95 -11.15
N LEU A 219 11.12 -1.97 -10.89
CA LEU A 219 12.03 -1.36 -11.88
C LEU A 219 13.49 -1.41 -11.40
N GLY A 220 14.30 -2.19 -12.10
CA GLY A 220 15.72 -2.38 -11.81
C GLY A 220 15.96 -3.30 -10.61
N GLY A 221 17.15 -3.15 -10.01
CA GLY A 221 17.55 -3.91 -8.82
C GLY A 221 17.10 -3.27 -7.51
N SER A 222 17.57 -3.83 -6.39
CA SER A 222 17.32 -3.25 -5.07
C SER A 222 17.80 -1.80 -5.01
N MET A 223 16.94 -0.91 -4.53
CA MET A 223 17.31 0.48 -4.27
C MET A 223 18.06 0.64 -2.93
N GLY A 224 18.30 -0.46 -2.21
CA GLY A 224 18.93 -0.46 -0.88
C GLY A 224 18.00 0.05 0.23
N PHE A 225 18.46 -0.12 1.47
CA PHE A 225 17.78 0.39 2.66
C PHE A 225 18.36 1.76 3.06
N GLY A 226 17.50 2.67 3.55
CA GLY A 226 17.90 3.98 4.08
C GLY A 226 17.21 5.17 3.39
N SER A 227 17.52 6.38 3.85
CA SER A 227 16.91 7.63 3.39
C SER A 227 17.82 8.47 2.50
N GLY A 228 18.94 7.91 2.06
CA GLY A 228 19.92 8.62 1.23
C GLY A 228 19.45 8.77 -0.22
N PRO A 229 20.00 9.76 -0.97
CA PRO A 229 19.73 9.93 -2.39
C PRO A 229 20.00 8.65 -3.19
N ILE A 230 19.19 8.40 -4.21
CA ILE A 230 19.35 7.26 -5.11
C ILE A 230 20.30 7.66 -6.24
N ALA A 231 21.38 6.90 -6.43
CA ALA A 231 22.23 7.03 -7.60
C ALA A 231 21.43 6.62 -8.85
N ASP A 232 21.46 7.45 -9.88
CA ASP A 232 20.68 7.29 -11.12
C ASP A 232 19.20 7.06 -10.83
N PRO A 233 18.45 8.08 -10.37
CA PRO A 233 17.07 7.92 -9.96
C PRO A 233 16.19 7.46 -11.13
N ILE A 234 15.08 6.82 -10.78
CA ILE A 234 14.00 6.51 -11.70
C ILE A 234 12.83 7.43 -11.35
N MET A 235 12.42 8.25 -12.31
CA MET A 235 11.22 9.07 -12.19
C MET A 235 10.10 8.42 -12.99
N LEU A 236 8.97 8.24 -12.34
CA LEU A 236 7.74 7.81 -12.97
C LEU A 236 6.90 9.02 -13.31
N SER A 237 6.22 8.94 -14.45
CA SER A 237 5.20 9.91 -14.84
C SER A 237 3.98 9.22 -15.39
N ARG A 238 2.81 9.62 -14.92
CA ARG A 238 1.51 9.14 -15.38
C ARG A 238 0.52 10.28 -15.22
N GLU A 239 -0.19 10.62 -16.30
CA GLU A 239 -1.22 11.69 -16.32
C GLU A 239 -0.74 13.04 -15.75
N GLY A 240 0.51 13.41 -16.04
CA GLY A 240 1.12 14.65 -15.54
C GLY A 240 1.56 14.63 -14.07
N ARG A 241 1.26 13.56 -13.33
CA ARG A 241 1.78 13.34 -11.97
C ARG A 241 3.14 12.65 -12.05
N ARG A 242 4.08 13.14 -11.25
CA ARG A 242 5.45 12.61 -11.18
C ARG A 242 5.73 12.01 -9.82
N TRP A 243 6.43 10.88 -9.81
CA TRP A 243 6.75 10.15 -8.59
C TRP A 243 8.16 9.56 -8.67
N GLU A 244 8.97 9.81 -7.65
CA GLU A 244 10.29 9.16 -7.55
C GLU A 244 10.11 7.69 -7.17
N TYR A 245 10.60 6.78 -8.00
CA TYR A 245 10.58 5.36 -7.72
C TYR A 245 11.68 4.99 -6.73
N THR A 246 11.30 4.40 -5.60
CA THR A 246 12.21 4.09 -4.48
C THR A 246 12.31 2.58 -4.18
N GLY A 247 11.56 1.78 -4.93
CA GLY A 247 11.46 0.33 -4.84
C GLY A 247 10.07 -0.12 -5.24
N GLN A 248 9.78 -1.42 -5.10
CA GLN A 248 8.50 -2.02 -5.48
C GLN A 248 7.31 -1.16 -5.03
N THR A 249 6.39 -0.92 -5.95
CA THR A 249 5.19 -0.11 -5.71
C THR A 249 4.00 -0.74 -6.42
N THR A 250 2.81 -0.26 -6.09
CA THR A 250 1.54 -0.78 -6.59
C THR A 250 1.07 -0.02 -7.82
N ILE A 251 0.44 -0.71 -8.76
CA ILE A 251 -0.14 -0.15 -9.98
C ILE A 251 -1.35 -0.97 -10.41
N ARG A 252 -2.29 -0.29 -11.08
CA ARG A 252 -3.45 -0.91 -11.70
C ARG A 252 -3.10 -1.60 -13.01
N SER A 253 -3.74 -2.73 -13.28
CA SER A 253 -3.76 -3.35 -14.60
C SER A 253 -4.34 -2.41 -15.66
N GLY A 254 -3.77 -2.42 -16.86
CA GLY A 254 -4.13 -1.51 -17.94
C GLY A 254 -3.44 -0.15 -17.89
N ALA A 255 -2.62 0.13 -16.87
CA ALA A 255 -1.92 1.40 -16.77
C ALA A 255 -0.80 1.55 -17.81
N GLU A 256 -0.61 2.79 -18.29
CA GLU A 256 0.58 3.21 -19.01
C GLU A 256 1.42 4.13 -18.10
N VAL A 257 2.71 3.84 -17.96
CA VAL A 257 3.63 4.62 -17.10
C VAL A 257 4.91 4.95 -17.85
N ARG A 258 5.29 6.22 -17.81
CA ARG A 258 6.56 6.69 -18.35
C ARG A 258 7.67 6.57 -17.32
N VAL A 259 8.80 6.03 -17.74
CA VAL A 259 9.97 5.80 -16.90
C VAL A 259 11.16 6.61 -17.41
N GLU A 260 11.63 7.56 -16.60
CA GLU A 260 12.77 8.41 -16.92
C GLU A 260 13.95 8.09 -15.99
N THR A 261 15.10 7.75 -16.56
CA THR A 261 16.30 7.41 -15.79
C THR A 261 17.58 7.53 -16.62
N SER A 262 18.72 7.80 -15.97
CA SER A 262 20.05 7.77 -16.59
C SER A 262 20.62 6.35 -16.73
N ARG A 263 19.95 5.33 -16.20
CA ARG A 263 20.42 3.93 -16.28
C ARG A 263 20.48 3.43 -17.72
N ASP A 264 21.52 2.66 -18.04
CA ASP A 264 21.70 2.01 -19.34
C ASP A 264 20.89 0.72 -19.47
N THR A 265 20.58 0.07 -18.34
CA THR A 265 19.83 -1.18 -18.27
C THR A 265 18.74 -1.09 -17.22
N LEU A 266 17.61 -1.74 -17.46
CA LEU A 266 16.49 -1.80 -16.52
C LEU A 266 15.82 -3.17 -16.59
N SER A 267 15.48 -3.72 -15.42
CA SER A 267 14.61 -4.90 -15.31
C SER A 267 13.19 -4.41 -15.00
N LEU A 268 12.21 -4.79 -15.78
CA LEU A 268 10.78 -4.57 -15.51
C LEU A 268 10.22 -5.85 -14.90
N SER A 269 9.32 -5.75 -13.92
CA SER A 269 8.66 -6.92 -13.33
C SER A 269 7.24 -6.61 -12.89
N LEU A 270 6.36 -7.61 -12.98
CA LEU A 270 4.99 -7.58 -12.45
C LEU A 270 4.73 -8.81 -11.59
N ALA A 271 4.19 -8.60 -10.39
CA ALA A 271 3.80 -9.64 -9.44
C ALA A 271 2.47 -9.24 -8.77
N GLU A 272 1.80 -10.21 -8.16
CA GLU A 272 0.51 -10.07 -7.50
C GLU A 272 -0.56 -9.46 -8.42
N MET A 273 -0.65 -9.98 -9.65
CA MET A 273 -1.68 -9.61 -10.61
C MET A 273 -2.31 -10.86 -11.19
N GLU A 274 -3.58 -10.75 -11.58
CA GLU A 274 -4.33 -11.79 -12.25
C GLU A 274 -3.71 -12.16 -13.61
N GLU A 275 -3.90 -13.39 -14.06
CA GLU A 275 -3.46 -13.81 -15.39
C GLU A 275 -4.18 -13.00 -16.48
N GLY A 276 -3.40 -12.42 -17.39
CA GLY A 276 -3.93 -11.55 -18.46
C GLY A 276 -3.91 -10.06 -18.12
N SER A 277 -3.71 -9.69 -16.85
CA SER A 277 -3.41 -8.30 -16.48
C SER A 277 -2.09 -7.81 -17.07
N TRP A 278 -1.94 -6.51 -17.23
CA TRP A 278 -0.76 -5.96 -17.91
C TRP A 278 -0.49 -4.51 -17.55
N VAL A 279 0.75 -4.06 -17.80
CA VAL A 279 1.17 -2.66 -17.71
C VAL A 279 2.00 -2.32 -18.94
N ILE A 280 1.83 -1.11 -19.49
CA ILE A 280 2.69 -0.57 -20.56
C ILE A 280 3.69 0.42 -19.98
N PHE A 281 4.96 0.24 -20.31
CA PHE A 281 6.06 1.12 -19.94
C PHE A 281 6.52 1.93 -21.15
N GLU A 282 6.49 3.27 -21.05
CA GLU A 282 7.13 4.18 -22.00
C GLU A 282 8.59 4.42 -21.55
N LEU A 283 9.56 4.03 -22.39
CA LEU A 283 10.99 4.03 -22.08
C LEU A 283 11.79 4.87 -23.11
N PRO A 284 11.92 6.19 -22.90
CA PRO A 284 12.66 7.06 -23.81
C PRO A 284 14.17 6.71 -23.89
N GLY A 285 14.66 6.54 -25.11
CA GLY A 285 16.07 6.25 -25.40
C GLY A 285 16.52 4.82 -25.10
N PHE A 286 15.59 3.90 -24.84
CA PHE A 286 15.84 2.46 -24.84
C PHE A 286 15.58 1.90 -26.25
N SER A 287 16.34 0.87 -26.64
CA SER A 287 16.25 0.28 -27.98
C SER A 287 16.37 -1.25 -28.02
N ASN A 288 16.83 -1.86 -26.93
CA ASN A 288 17.06 -3.29 -26.83
C ASN A 288 16.11 -3.90 -25.78
N ILE A 289 15.55 -5.07 -26.10
CA ILE A 289 14.64 -5.82 -25.24
C ILE A 289 14.96 -7.31 -25.30
N ALA A 290 14.91 -7.98 -24.14
CA ALA A 290 15.29 -9.38 -24.04
C ALA A 290 14.25 -10.35 -24.64
N ALA A 291 12.97 -9.97 -24.70
CA ALA A 291 11.87 -10.85 -25.13
C ALA A 291 10.61 -10.04 -25.57
N GLY A 292 9.58 -10.75 -26.02
CA GLY A 292 8.28 -10.17 -26.40
C GLY A 292 8.11 -10.06 -27.92
N ALA A 293 6.85 -10.03 -28.37
CA ALA A 293 6.52 -9.90 -29.79
C ALA A 293 6.52 -8.42 -30.22
N GLU A 294 7.26 -8.08 -31.28
CA GLU A 294 7.23 -6.74 -31.86
C GLU A 294 5.87 -6.43 -32.49
N GLN A 295 5.33 -5.25 -32.20
CA GLN A 295 4.09 -4.74 -32.74
C GLN A 295 4.35 -3.56 -33.68
N SER A 296 3.43 -3.33 -34.61
CA SER A 296 3.59 -2.33 -35.67
C SER A 296 3.42 -0.89 -35.18
N ASN A 297 2.64 -0.67 -34.11
CA ASN A 297 2.36 0.63 -33.51
C ASN A 297 1.86 0.46 -32.07
N LEU A 298 1.59 1.58 -31.39
CA LEU A 298 1.15 1.60 -30.00
C LEU A 298 -0.27 1.01 -29.81
N ASP A 299 -1.17 1.17 -30.77
CA ASP A 299 -2.51 0.60 -30.68
C ASP A 299 -2.47 -0.93 -30.81
N ALA A 300 -1.66 -1.45 -31.73
CA ALA A 300 -1.39 -2.89 -31.82
C ALA A 300 -0.71 -3.44 -30.55
N LEU A 301 0.10 -2.63 -29.87
CA LEU A 301 0.68 -3.00 -28.57
C LEU A 301 -0.39 -3.12 -27.48
N ARG A 302 -1.34 -2.18 -27.40
CA ARG A 302 -2.46 -2.22 -26.44
C ARG A 302 -3.32 -3.48 -26.64
N GLU A 303 -3.59 -3.84 -27.88
CA GLU A 303 -4.39 -5.02 -28.25
C GLU A 303 -3.64 -6.37 -28.16
N ALA A 304 -2.32 -6.37 -27.91
CA ALA A 304 -1.55 -7.60 -27.82
C ALA A 304 -1.94 -8.46 -26.60
N ASN A 305 -2.13 -9.76 -26.78
CA ASN A 305 -2.60 -10.68 -25.72
C ASN A 305 -1.56 -11.01 -24.63
N GLY A 306 -0.31 -10.56 -24.76
CA GLY A 306 0.77 -10.91 -23.84
C GLY A 306 1.93 -9.93 -23.90
N THR A 307 3.07 -10.34 -23.35
CA THR A 307 4.27 -9.50 -23.35
C THR A 307 4.72 -9.19 -24.78
N ALA A 308 4.79 -7.90 -25.10
CA ALA A 308 5.02 -7.38 -26.44
C ALA A 308 5.73 -6.02 -26.36
N TYR A 309 6.25 -5.54 -27.48
CA TYR A 309 6.88 -4.23 -27.53
C TYR A 309 6.63 -3.50 -28.86
N TYR A 310 6.77 -2.19 -28.84
CA TYR A 310 6.77 -1.34 -30.02
C TYR A 310 7.94 -0.36 -29.93
N GLN A 311 8.80 -0.35 -30.96
CA GLN A 311 9.89 0.63 -31.07
C GLN A 311 9.44 1.81 -31.92
N ASN A 312 9.20 2.96 -31.29
CA ASN A 312 8.99 4.20 -32.03
C ASN A 312 10.36 4.76 -32.46
N ARG A 313 10.68 4.57 -33.75
CA ARG A 313 11.96 5.02 -34.35
C ARG A 313 12.04 6.53 -34.57
N GLU A 314 10.89 7.21 -34.66
CA GLU A 314 10.86 8.68 -34.84
C GLU A 314 11.21 9.40 -33.54
N THR A 315 10.71 8.90 -32.41
CA THR A 315 10.97 9.50 -31.09
C THR A 315 12.15 8.85 -30.35
N GLY A 316 12.62 7.68 -30.81
CA GLY A 316 13.62 6.89 -30.09
C GLY A 316 13.08 6.30 -28.79
N THR A 317 11.78 6.01 -28.72
CA THR A 317 11.11 5.50 -27.52
C THR A 317 10.76 4.02 -27.69
N LEU A 318 11.14 3.20 -26.72
CA LEU A 318 10.67 1.82 -26.60
C LEU A 318 9.41 1.78 -25.73
N TRP A 319 8.35 1.17 -26.24
CA TRP A 319 7.13 0.89 -25.49
C TRP A 319 7.08 -0.61 -25.19
N VAL A 320 6.89 -0.99 -23.93
CA VAL A 320 6.87 -2.40 -23.51
C VAL A 320 5.58 -2.71 -22.78
N LYS A 321 4.77 -3.61 -23.33
CA LYS A 321 3.66 -4.23 -22.61
C LYS A 321 4.20 -5.45 -21.87
N LEU A 322 4.14 -5.43 -20.54
CA LEU A 322 4.44 -6.58 -19.70
C LEU A 322 3.12 -7.16 -19.21
N ALA A 323 2.84 -8.42 -19.55
CA ALA A 323 1.65 -9.11 -19.09
C ALA A 323 1.96 -10.00 -17.89
N ALA A 324 1.08 -10.04 -16.90
CA ALA A 324 1.08 -10.99 -15.81
C ALA A 324 0.82 -12.41 -16.34
N THR A 325 1.42 -13.39 -15.68
CA THR A 325 1.25 -14.82 -16.00
C THR A 325 0.61 -15.53 -14.81
N ALA A 326 0.19 -16.79 -14.95
CA ALA A 326 -0.36 -17.56 -13.83
C ALA A 326 0.55 -17.60 -12.57
N ASN A 327 1.88 -17.46 -12.74
CA ASN A 327 2.84 -17.40 -11.62
C ASN A 327 2.91 -16.01 -10.95
N SER A 328 2.28 -14.99 -11.53
CA SER A 328 2.21 -13.64 -10.98
C SER A 328 1.17 -13.52 -9.87
N GLY A 329 0.10 -14.32 -9.84
CA GLY A 329 -1.01 -14.16 -8.89
C GLY A 329 -0.83 -14.82 -7.52
N GLY A 330 0.16 -15.69 -7.35
CA GLY A 330 0.52 -16.20 -6.02
C GLY A 330 1.48 -15.24 -5.36
N GLY A 331 1.29 -14.88 -4.08
CA GLY A 331 2.25 -14.12 -3.25
C GLY A 331 3.60 -14.82 -3.02
N ARG A 332 4.06 -15.63 -3.97
CA ARG A 332 5.24 -16.49 -3.98
C ARG A 332 6.01 -16.32 -5.30
N GLY A 333 7.08 -15.55 -5.24
CA GLY A 333 8.16 -15.57 -6.24
C GLY A 333 8.22 -14.34 -7.14
N PRO A 334 9.36 -14.12 -7.84
CA PRO A 334 9.45 -13.03 -8.80
C PRO A 334 8.42 -13.30 -9.91
N GLY A 335 7.45 -12.42 -10.04
CA GLY A 335 6.50 -12.50 -11.15
C GLY A 335 7.18 -12.27 -12.51
N ASN A 336 6.40 -12.12 -13.57
CA ASN A 336 6.96 -11.99 -14.91
C ASN A 336 7.93 -10.81 -15.00
N SER A 337 9.13 -11.02 -15.55
CA SER A 337 10.17 -10.00 -15.65
C SER A 337 10.86 -9.98 -17.01
N ILE A 338 11.33 -8.79 -17.40
CA ILE A 338 12.01 -8.57 -18.68
C ILE A 338 13.08 -7.50 -18.56
N ASN A 339 14.21 -7.71 -19.21
CA ASN A 339 15.30 -6.73 -19.26
C ASN A 339 15.22 -5.88 -20.54
N VAL A 340 15.53 -4.60 -20.39
CA VAL A 340 15.66 -3.61 -21.46
C VAL A 340 16.99 -2.87 -21.33
N SER A 341 17.55 -2.42 -22.45
CA SER A 341 18.72 -1.55 -22.45
C SER A 341 18.66 -0.48 -23.54
N ARG A 342 19.48 0.55 -23.36
CA ARG A 342 19.78 1.54 -24.41
C ARG A 342 20.44 0.86 -25.60
#